data_AF-A0A957ZWJ6-F1
#
_entry.id   AF-A0A957ZWJ6-F1
#
_cell.length_a   1.000
_cell.length_b   1.000
_cell.length_c   1.000
_cell.angle_alpha   90.00
_cell.angle_beta   90.00
_cell.angle_gamma   90.00
#
_symmetry.space_group_name_H-M   'P 1'
#
loop_
_entity.id
_entity.type
_entity.pdbx_description
1 polymer ?
#
loop_
_entity_poly.entity_id
_entity_poly.type
_entity_poly.pdbx_seq_one_letter_code
_entity_poly.pdbx_strand_id
1 'polypeptide(L)' 'MPKVYRIELTLEQQEELKLTASRHKKPFMRERAAGILKVAGGNSLRQVAYHQLLTRHAPETVKGWCEAY' A
#
# COMPACT_ATOMS: atom_id res chain seq x y z
N MET A 1 13.60 -16.28 10.47
CA MET A 1 12.27 -15.61 10.51
C MET A 1 12.12 -14.74 9.26
N PRO A 2 10.97 -14.74 8.57
CA PRO A 2 10.76 -13.84 7.44
C PRO A 2 10.80 -12.37 7.92
N LYS A 3 11.63 -11.54 7.28
CA LYS A 3 11.74 -10.12 7.60
C LYS A 3 10.49 -9.42 7.09
N VAL A 4 9.59 -9.04 8.00
CA VAL A 4 8.38 -8.30 7.67
C VAL A 4 8.78 -6.87 7.32
N TYR A 5 8.50 -6.44 6.10
CA TYR A 5 8.67 -5.03 5.72
C TYR A 5 7.61 -4.19 6.42
N ARG A 6 8.02 -3.07 7.02
CA ARG A 6 7.14 -2.15 7.72
C ARG A 6 7.45 -0.73 7.29
N ILE A 7 6.40 0.04 7.04
CA ILE A 7 6.44 1.48 6.83
C ILE A 7 5.66 2.14 7.96
N GLU A 8 6.21 3.20 8.53
CA GLU A 8 5.54 4.02 9.54
C GLU A 8 5.00 5.27 8.86
N LEU A 9 3.73 5.56 9.09
CA LEU A 9 3.03 6.71 8.53
C LEU A 9 2.58 7.62 9.66
N THR A 10 2.74 8.92 9.48
CA THR A 10 2.10 9.90 10.36
C THR A 10 0.57 9.85 10.20
N LEU A 11 -0.16 10.41 11.16
CA LEU A 11 -1.63 10.49 11.07
C LEU A 11 -2.07 11.24 9.80
N GLU A 12 -1.38 12.33 9.46
CA GLU A 12 -1.66 13.14 8.26
C GLU A 12 -1.46 12.33 6.98
N GLN A 13 -0.35 11.58 6.87
CA GLN A 13 -0.07 10.71 5.71
C GLN A 13 -1.11 9.60 5.58
N GLN A 14 -1.54 9.01 6.71
CA GLN A 14 -2.59 8.00 6.70
C GLN A 14 -3.92 8.58 6.18
N GLU A 15 -4.29 9.79 6.61
CA GLU A 15 -5.50 10.46 6.14
C GLU A 15 -5.43 10.83 4.66
N GLU A 16 -4.30 11.36 4.19
CA GLU A 16 -4.05 11.65 2.78
C GLU A 16 -4.22 10.40 1.91
N LEU A 17 -3.61 9.28 2.32
CA LEU A 17 -3.73 8.02 1.60
C LEU A 17 -5.16 7.48 1.63
N LYS A 18 -5.91 7.64 2.74
CA LYS A 18 -7.33 7.25 2.81
C LYS A 18 -8.18 8.07 1.85
N LEU A 19 -7.94 9.38 1.76
CA LEU A 19 -8.61 10.26 0.80
C LEU A 19 -8.25 9.87 -0.65
N THR A 20 -6.98 9.57 -0.90
CA THR A 20 -6.50 9.12 -2.21
C THR A 20 -7.14 7.80 -2.61
N ALA A 21 -7.16 6.81 -1.71
CA ALA A 21 -7.75 5.50 -1.94
C ALA A 21 -9.26 5.58 -2.28
N SER A 22 -9.98 6.51 -1.65
CA SER A 22 -11.44 6.65 -1.85
C SER A 22 -11.82 7.51 -3.06
N ARG A 23 -11.12 8.62 -3.30
CA ARG A 23 -11.62 9.70 -4.19
C ARG A 23 -10.73 10.01 -5.39
N HIS A 24 -9.53 9.44 -5.48
CA HIS A 24 -8.61 9.83 -6.54
C HIS A 24 -9.13 9.44 -7.94
N LYS A 25 -9.03 10.36 -8.90
CA LYS A 25 -9.56 10.20 -10.27
C LYS A 25 -8.91 9.03 -11.03
N LYS A 26 -7.63 8.80 -10.80
CA LYS A 26 -6.85 7.71 -11.41
C LYS A 26 -7.01 6.40 -10.62
N PRO A 27 -7.52 5.31 -11.22
CA PRO A 27 -7.67 4.02 -10.53
C PRO A 27 -6.37 3.49 -9.92
N PHE A 28 -5.25 3.61 -10.66
CA PHE A 28 -3.94 3.18 -10.19
C PHE A 28 -3.52 3.87 -8.87
N MET A 29 -3.81 5.15 -8.71
CA MET A 29 -3.46 5.87 -7.47
C MET A 29 -4.30 5.41 -6.29
N ARG A 30 -5.56 5.03 -6.52
CA ARG A 30 -6.42 4.44 -5.48
C ARG A 30 -5.86 3.12 -5.00
N GLU A 31 -5.46 2.27 -5.94
CA GLU A 31 -4.87 0.96 -5.65
C GLU A 31 -3.51 1.09 -4.94
N ARG A 32 -2.63 1.99 -5.43
CA ARG A 32 -1.35 2.30 -4.78
C ARG A 32 -1.55 2.73 -3.34
N ALA A 33 -2.45 3.69 -3.10
CA ALA A 33 -2.72 4.21 -1.76
C ALA A 33 -3.30 3.13 -0.83
N ALA A 34 -4.22 2.30 -1.34
CA ALA A 34 -4.75 1.16 -0.60
C ALA A 34 -3.66 0.12 -0.27
N GLY A 35 -2.71 -0.11 -1.18
CA GLY A 35 -1.56 -0.99 -0.94
C GLY A 35 -0.67 -0.50 0.19
N ILE A 36 -0.27 0.77 0.16
CA ILE A 36 0.58 1.38 1.20
C ILE A 36 -0.12 1.32 2.57
N LEU A 37 -1.40 1.68 2.65
CA LEU A 37 -2.18 1.61 3.90
C LEU A 37 -2.23 0.19 4.49
N LYS A 38 -2.37 -0.85 3.66
CA LYS A 38 -2.43 -2.24 4.12
C LYS A 38 -1.10 -2.71 4.67
N VAL A 39 0.01 -2.32 4.04
CA VAL A 39 1.37 -2.62 4.52
C VAL A 39 1.65 -1.88 5.83
N ALA A 40 1.29 -0.59 5.92
CA ALA A 40 1.38 0.20 7.15
C ALA A 40 0.54 -0.42 8.30
N GLY A 41 -0.60 -1.03 7.95
CA GLY A 41 -1.45 -1.80 8.87
C GLY A 41 -0.89 -3.17 9.27
N GLY A 42 0.33 -3.53 8.86
CA GLY A 42 1.02 -4.76 9.27
C GLY A 42 0.86 -5.96 8.34
N ASN A 43 0.18 -5.81 7.20
CA ASN A 43 0.12 -6.89 6.21
C ASN A 43 1.48 -7.05 5.50
N SER A 44 1.85 -8.28 5.16
CA SER A 44 3.07 -8.52 4.38
C SER A 44 2.92 -8.05 2.92
N LEU A 45 4.01 -7.60 2.30
CA LEU A 45 4.05 -7.20 0.88
C LEU A 45 3.45 -8.28 -0.04
N ARG A 46 3.76 -9.56 0.21
CA ARG A 46 3.25 -10.69 -0.59
C ARG A 46 1.75 -10.85 -0.46
N GLN A 47 1.22 -10.78 0.76
CA GLN A 47 -0.21 -10.89 1.01
C GLN A 47 -0.97 -9.74 0.34
N VAL A 48 -0.46 -8.51 0.46
CA VAL A 48 -1.05 -7.35 -0.20
C VAL A 48 -1.04 -7.52 -1.71
N ALA A 49 0.13 -7.79 -2.29
CA ALA A 49 0.32 -7.88 -3.73
C ALA A 49 -0.47 -9.01 -4.40
N TYR A 50 -0.68 -10.14 -3.71
CA TYR A 50 -1.34 -11.31 -4.30
C TYR A 50 -2.84 -11.40 -4.01
N HIS A 51 -3.31 -10.85 -2.89
CA HIS A 51 -4.66 -11.16 -2.39
C HIS A 51 -5.47 -9.96 -1.94
N GLN A 52 -4.86 -8.79 -1.71
CA GLN A 52 -5.58 -7.64 -1.14
C GLN A 52 -5.61 -6.44 -2.09
N LEU A 53 -5.19 -6.58 -3.34
CA LEU A 53 -5.34 -5.55 -4.37
C LEU A 53 -6.35 -6.02 -5.42
N LEU A 54 -6.86 -5.09 -6.24
CA LEU A 54 -7.83 -5.42 -7.29
C LEU A 54 -7.17 -6.27 -8.37
N THR A 55 -5.90 -5.99 -8.64
CA THR A 55 -5.06 -6.74 -9.56
C THR A 55 -3.87 -7.34 -8.82
N ARG A 56 -3.40 -8.49 -9.30
CA ARG A 56 -2.21 -9.13 -8.75
C ARG A 56 -0.97 -8.37 -9.19
N HIS A 57 -0.12 -8.04 -8.22
CA HIS A 57 1.16 -7.38 -8.45
C HIS A 57 2.34 -8.25 -8.01
N ALA A 58 3.54 -7.87 -8.44
CA ALA A 58 4.76 -8.37 -7.84
C ALA A 58 4.95 -7.71 -6.45
N PRO A 59 5.42 -8.44 -5.41
CA PRO A 59 5.71 -7.85 -4.10
C PRO A 59 6.70 -6.67 -4.18
N GLU A 60 7.61 -6.70 -5.16
CA GLU A 60 8.58 -5.65 -5.46
C GLU A 60 7.90 -4.36 -5.93
N THR A 61 6.78 -4.46 -6.66
CA THR A 61 5.99 -3.31 -7.08
C THR A 61 5.39 -2.59 -5.87
N VAL A 62 4.77 -3.34 -4.95
CA VAL A 62 4.20 -2.78 -3.71
C VAL A 62 5.31 -2.23 -2.81
N LYS A 63 6.47 -2.89 -2.76
CA LYS A 63 7.66 -2.39 -2.06
C LYS A 63 8.09 -1.04 -2.62
N GLY A 64 8.19 -0.92 -3.94
CA GLY A 64 8.54 0.34 -4.60
C GLY A 64 7.54 1.46 -4.33
N TRP A 65 6.25 1.14 -4.20
CA TRP A 65 5.25 2.15 -3.80
C TRP A 65 5.47 2.68 -2.39
N CYS A 66 5.84 1.80 -1.46
CA CYS A 66 6.14 2.15 -0.07
C CYS A 66 7.47 2.90 0.05
N GLU A 67 8.48 2.56 -0.74
CA GLU A 67 9.78 3.26 -0.73
C GLU A 67 9.70 4.65 -1.38
N ALA A 68 8.75 4.85 -2.29
CA ALA A 68 8.52 6.11 -2.98
C ALA A 68 7.42 6.98 -2.32
N TYR A 69 7.02 6.67 -1.09
CA TYR A 69 6.04 7.44 -0.31
C TYR A 69 6.65 7.75 1.07
#